data_AF-A0A291N6D6-F1
#
_entry.id   AF-A0A291N6D6-F1
#
_cell.length_a   1.000
_cell.length_b   1.000
_cell.length_c   1.000
_cell.angle_alpha   90.00
_cell.angle_beta   90.00
_cell.angle_gamma   90.00
#
_symmetry.space_group_name_H-M   'P 1'
#
loop_
_entity.id
_entity.type
_entity.pdbx_description
1 polymer ?
#
loop_
_entity_poly.entity_id
_entity_poly.type
_entity_poly.pdbx_seq_one_letter_code
_entity_poly.pdbx_strand_id
1 'polypeptide(L)'
;MITVYSVVKDEVIRSAVATGFTDYEYALAKLFPLIDKFDEQRKVQRKKFYERLKDDILRGCIMPPITLAFVHKELSNELDKNEIQSFIENNISEGYILDGMQRLNTLQDASSDPNFNSSGLLSVNVIIAERYDLLLYRMITLNNGQKPMTARHQIEMLTKGVLDVDNLDIVVVSEKDTEVSKPQGAFKKGDIAAAYTAFLTNSVNNENSRIIESKLDEILVGKVMDSDLTNLDVSFSDILELVATFSKDNASRDWLRLGNNLIGFSVGAKRGFSFLKLISKDHFRALTETFDEAFSALNVSKINVGKFRRELSMHFFSNLDRYQDADSDELTQVFFEKTMVD
;
A
#
# COMPACT_ATOMS: atom_id res chain seq x y z
N MET A 1 7.26 -28.92 -3.91
CA MET A 1 5.86 -28.48 -4.08
C MET A 1 5.27 -28.28 -2.69
N ILE A 2 4.24 -27.43 -2.52
CA ILE A 2 3.56 -27.32 -1.22
C ILE A 2 2.48 -28.39 -1.14
N THR A 3 2.58 -29.28 -0.16
CA THR A 3 1.49 -30.22 0.16
C THR A 3 0.61 -29.59 1.22
N VAL A 4 -0.66 -29.33 0.89
CA VAL A 4 -1.66 -28.82 1.84
C VAL A 4 -2.20 -30.00 2.67
N TYR A 5 -2.54 -29.80 3.94
CA TYR A 5 -3.13 -30.84 4.81
C TYR A 5 -4.52 -30.49 5.30
N SER A 6 -4.73 -29.23 5.63
CA SER A 6 -6.03 -28.73 6.07
C SER A 6 -6.23 -27.32 5.56
N VAL A 7 -7.50 -26.95 5.37
CA VAL A 7 -7.93 -25.60 5.06
C VAL A 7 -9.05 -25.26 6.05
N VAL A 8 -8.97 -24.09 6.67
CA VAL A 8 -9.98 -23.57 7.60
C VAL A 8 -10.37 -22.16 7.19
N LYS A 9 -11.61 -21.79 7.49
CA LYS A 9 -12.06 -20.40 7.31
C LYS A 9 -11.65 -19.55 8.51
N ASP A 10 -11.01 -18.43 8.24
CA ASP A 10 -10.86 -17.33 9.19
C ASP A 10 -11.98 -16.31 8.92
N GLU A 11 -12.95 -16.24 9.82
CA GLU A 11 -14.12 -15.37 9.66
C GLU A 11 -13.79 -13.89 9.86
N VAL A 12 -12.77 -13.58 10.66
CA VAL A 12 -12.41 -12.19 10.98
C VAL A 12 -11.75 -11.52 9.78
N ILE A 13 -10.83 -12.23 9.12
CA ILE A 13 -10.16 -11.72 7.92
C ILE A 13 -10.72 -12.31 6.62
N ARG A 14 -11.88 -12.96 6.69
CA ARG A 14 -12.61 -13.55 5.56
C ARG A 14 -11.69 -14.31 4.62
N SER A 15 -10.87 -15.20 5.16
CA SER A 15 -9.80 -15.86 4.41
C SER A 15 -9.86 -17.37 4.52
N ALA A 16 -9.42 -18.05 3.47
CA ALA A 16 -9.08 -19.46 3.53
C ALA A 16 -7.65 -19.56 4.08
N VAL A 17 -7.46 -20.34 5.14
CA VAL A 17 -6.17 -20.54 5.79
C VAL A 17 -5.79 -22.01 5.66
N ALA A 18 -4.84 -22.28 4.79
CA ALA A 18 -4.29 -23.60 4.57
C ALA A 18 -3.04 -23.83 5.41
N THR A 19 -2.87 -25.04 5.93
CA THR A 19 -1.63 -25.48 6.57
C THR A 19 -1.04 -26.64 5.78
N GLY A 20 0.29 -26.65 5.65
CA GLY A 20 0.99 -27.53 4.74
C GLY A 20 2.46 -27.69 5.09
N PHE A 21 3.17 -28.45 4.26
CA PHE A 21 4.61 -28.54 4.29
C PHE A 21 5.20 -28.47 2.88
N THR A 22 6.45 -28.06 2.80
CA THR A 22 7.32 -28.17 1.63
C THR A 22 8.70 -28.62 2.08
N ASP A 23 9.59 -28.97 1.15
CA ASP A 23 11.02 -29.13 1.43
C ASP A 23 11.79 -27.81 1.33
N TYR A 24 13.01 -27.79 1.88
CA TYR A 24 13.90 -26.63 1.83
C TYR A 24 14.33 -26.28 0.42
N GLU A 25 14.50 -27.27 -0.46
CA GLU A 25 14.83 -27.05 -1.87
C GLU A 25 13.77 -26.18 -2.59
N TYR A 26 12.51 -26.56 -2.48
CA TYR A 26 11.39 -25.80 -3.05
C TYR A 26 11.22 -24.45 -2.34
N ALA A 27 11.42 -24.39 -1.02
CA ALA A 27 11.36 -23.12 -0.29
C ALA A 27 12.40 -22.11 -0.81
N LEU A 28 13.64 -22.55 -1.03
CA LEU A 28 14.71 -21.72 -1.60
C LEU A 28 14.42 -21.34 -3.06
N ALA A 29 13.89 -22.27 -3.86
CA ALA A 29 13.62 -22.02 -5.28
C ALA A 29 12.38 -21.12 -5.52
N LYS A 30 11.35 -21.21 -4.68
CA LYS A 30 10.03 -20.62 -4.94
C LYS A 30 9.55 -19.62 -3.89
N LEU A 31 9.93 -19.77 -2.62
CA LEU A 31 9.49 -18.87 -1.54
C LEU A 31 10.51 -17.77 -1.25
N PHE A 32 11.80 -18.09 -1.27
CA PHE A 32 12.87 -17.10 -1.04
C PHE A 32 12.80 -15.91 -2.00
N PRO A 33 12.56 -16.06 -3.32
CA PRO A 33 12.42 -14.93 -4.24
C PRO A 33 11.25 -13.99 -3.91
N LEU A 34 10.26 -14.45 -3.11
CA LEU A 34 9.10 -13.64 -2.73
C LEU A 34 9.40 -12.66 -1.58
N ILE A 35 10.58 -12.76 -0.95
CA ILE A 35 11.03 -11.82 0.10
C ILE A 35 11.30 -10.43 -0.50
N ASP A 36 11.98 -10.39 -1.65
CA ASP A 36 12.42 -9.15 -2.30
C ASP A 36 11.27 -8.31 -2.85
N LYS A 37 10.05 -8.87 -2.94
CA LYS A 37 8.85 -8.10 -3.24
C LYS A 37 8.58 -7.03 -2.17
N PHE A 38 9.23 -7.05 -1.02
CA PHE A 38 8.94 -6.16 0.11
C PHE A 38 10.13 -5.31 0.59
N ASP A 39 11.29 -5.42 -0.07
CA ASP A 39 12.55 -4.92 0.47
C ASP A 39 12.87 -3.47 0.05
N GLU A 40 12.32 -2.52 0.81
CA GLU A 40 13.13 -1.38 1.26
C GLU A 40 13.82 -1.76 2.58
N GLN A 41 14.94 -2.47 2.44
CA GLN A 41 16.01 -2.64 3.42
C GLN A 41 15.53 -2.90 4.87
N ARG A 42 15.09 -4.12 5.16
CA ARG A 42 15.26 -4.62 6.54
C ARG A 42 16.76 -4.80 6.78
N LYS A 43 17.41 -3.78 7.37
CA LYS A 43 18.76 -3.90 7.92
C LYS A 43 18.86 -5.22 8.69
N VAL A 44 19.72 -6.11 8.19
CA VAL A 44 20.05 -7.39 8.81
C VAL A 44 20.27 -7.14 10.31
N GLN A 45 19.40 -7.71 11.15
CA GLN A 45 19.56 -7.59 12.60
C GLN A 45 20.79 -8.37 13.06
N ARG A 46 21.16 -8.23 14.34
CA ARG A 46 22.43 -8.69 14.94
C ARG A 46 22.83 -10.11 14.49
N LYS A 47 23.97 -10.24 13.78
CA LYS A 47 24.56 -11.48 13.23
C LYS A 47 24.48 -12.72 14.16
N LYS A 48 24.71 -12.55 15.46
CA LYS A 48 24.77 -13.65 16.43
C LYS A 48 23.49 -14.50 16.55
N PHE A 49 22.30 -13.92 16.36
CA PHE A 49 21.04 -14.69 16.44
C PHE A 49 20.82 -15.55 15.18
N TYR A 50 21.25 -15.06 14.02
CA TYR A 50 21.15 -15.75 12.75
C TYR A 50 22.15 -16.91 12.65
N GLU A 51 23.36 -16.73 13.19
CA GLU A 51 24.37 -17.81 13.29
C GLU A 51 23.80 -19.00 14.08
N ARG A 52 23.12 -18.75 15.20
CA ARG A 52 22.54 -19.83 16.00
C ARG A 52 21.40 -20.56 15.29
N LEU A 53 20.48 -19.83 14.65
CA LEU A 53 19.40 -20.46 13.88
C LEU A 53 19.96 -21.26 12.69
N LYS A 54 21.01 -20.77 12.03
CA LYS A 54 21.71 -21.53 10.98
C LYS A 54 22.26 -22.85 11.54
N ASP A 55 22.98 -22.81 12.66
CA ASP A 55 23.50 -24.02 13.31
C ASP A 55 22.37 -25.00 13.67
N ASP A 56 21.24 -24.48 14.18
CA ASP A 56 20.08 -25.30 14.53
C ASP A 56 19.44 -25.94 13.28
N ILE A 57 19.32 -25.22 12.16
CA ILE A 57 18.85 -25.76 10.87
C ILE A 57 19.75 -26.91 10.41
N LEU A 58 21.08 -26.73 10.47
CA LEU A 58 22.05 -27.77 10.08
C LEU A 58 21.97 -29.01 10.97
N ARG A 59 21.50 -28.87 12.21
CA ARG A 59 21.25 -29.98 13.16
C ARG A 59 19.88 -30.64 12.99
N GLY A 60 19.05 -30.17 12.06
CA GLY A 60 17.70 -30.71 11.81
C GLY A 60 16.59 -30.03 12.62
N CYS A 61 16.76 -28.76 13.01
CA CYS A 61 15.69 -27.97 13.62
C CYS A 61 14.48 -27.86 12.69
N ILE A 62 13.29 -28.03 13.26
CA ILE A 62 12.02 -27.73 12.59
C ILE A 62 11.68 -26.27 12.91
N MET A 63 11.78 -25.42 11.89
CA MET A 63 11.44 -24.01 12.03
C MET A 63 9.92 -23.84 12.23
N PRO A 64 9.48 -22.77 12.92
CA PRO A 64 8.08 -22.36 12.87
C PRO A 64 7.65 -22.10 11.42
N PRO A 65 6.34 -22.13 11.11
CA PRO A 65 5.85 -22.11 9.73
C PRO A 65 6.08 -20.78 9.02
N ILE A 66 6.49 -20.83 7.75
CA ILE A 66 6.50 -19.64 6.88
C ILE A 66 5.05 -19.34 6.49
N THR A 67 4.64 -18.08 6.61
CA THR A 67 3.29 -17.68 6.20
C THR A 67 3.35 -17.01 4.84
N LEU A 68 2.80 -17.68 3.84
CA LEU A 68 2.56 -17.19 2.49
C LEU A 68 1.14 -16.60 2.43
N ALA A 69 0.94 -15.54 1.66
CA ALA A 69 -0.38 -14.97 1.48
C ALA A 69 -0.67 -14.57 0.03
N PHE A 70 -1.96 -14.55 -0.29
CA PHE A 70 -2.57 -14.24 -1.58
C PHE A 70 -3.82 -13.39 -1.36
N VAL A 71 -4.14 -12.51 -2.31
CA VAL A 71 -5.45 -11.84 -2.37
C VAL A 71 -6.23 -12.44 -3.52
N HIS A 72 -7.33 -13.12 -3.22
CA HIS A 72 -8.20 -13.69 -4.23
C HIS A 72 -9.62 -13.82 -3.67
N LYS A 73 -10.54 -12.98 -4.18
CA LYS A 73 -11.91 -12.87 -3.64
C LYS A 73 -12.65 -14.20 -3.61
N GLU A 74 -12.66 -14.92 -4.73
CA GLU A 74 -13.45 -16.16 -4.87
C GLU A 74 -12.91 -17.28 -3.99
N LEU A 75 -11.62 -17.62 -4.15
CA LEU A 75 -10.93 -18.63 -3.35
C LEU A 75 -10.76 -18.28 -1.87
N SER A 76 -11.06 -17.05 -1.44
CA SER A 76 -11.03 -16.69 -0.02
C SER A 76 -12.06 -17.46 0.82
N ASN A 77 -13.11 -18.01 0.20
CA ASN A 77 -14.12 -18.85 0.84
C ASN A 77 -13.93 -20.34 0.57
N GLU A 78 -12.93 -20.72 -0.23
CA GLU A 78 -12.72 -22.10 -0.63
C GLU A 78 -12.10 -22.92 0.50
N LEU A 79 -12.59 -24.14 0.70
CA LEU A 79 -12.17 -25.06 1.77
C LEU A 79 -11.70 -26.41 1.22
N ASP A 80 -11.88 -26.68 -0.07
CA ASP A 80 -11.31 -27.84 -0.73
C ASP A 80 -9.79 -27.73 -0.81
N LYS A 81 -9.13 -28.69 -0.18
CA LYS A 81 -7.67 -28.76 -0.10
C LYS A 81 -7.03 -28.85 -1.49
N ASN A 82 -7.61 -29.60 -2.43
CA ASN A 82 -6.99 -29.85 -3.72
C ASN A 82 -7.10 -28.61 -4.62
N GLU A 83 -8.22 -27.89 -4.56
CA GLU A 83 -8.39 -26.61 -5.25
C GLU A 83 -7.41 -25.57 -4.73
N ILE A 84 -7.29 -25.43 -3.40
CA ILE A 84 -6.35 -24.51 -2.76
C ILE A 84 -4.90 -24.87 -3.12
N GLN A 85 -4.52 -26.14 -3.05
CA GLN A 85 -3.17 -26.57 -3.43
C GLN A 85 -2.88 -26.27 -4.90
N SER A 86 -3.83 -26.58 -5.79
CA SER A 86 -3.70 -26.32 -7.24
C SER A 86 -3.53 -24.83 -7.52
N PHE A 87 -4.30 -23.98 -6.84
CA PHE A 87 -4.16 -22.53 -6.92
C PHE A 87 -2.77 -22.07 -6.47
N ILE A 88 -2.28 -22.55 -5.33
CA ILE A 88 -0.95 -22.19 -4.79
C ILE A 88 0.14 -22.56 -5.78
N GLU A 89 0.09 -23.77 -6.35
CA GLU A 89 1.10 -24.28 -7.27
C GLU A 89 1.15 -23.45 -8.57
N ASN A 90 -0.01 -23.08 -9.11
CA ASN A 90 -0.11 -22.32 -10.35
C ASN A 90 0.26 -20.83 -10.18
N ASN A 91 0.01 -20.25 -8.99
CA ASN A 91 0.12 -18.82 -8.76
C ASN A 91 1.23 -18.46 -7.77
N ILE A 92 2.15 -19.37 -7.45
CA ILE A 92 3.18 -19.17 -6.42
C ILE A 92 3.97 -17.86 -6.58
N SER A 93 4.22 -17.47 -7.83
CA SER A 93 4.94 -16.23 -8.18
C SER A 93 4.18 -14.95 -7.84
N GLU A 94 2.88 -15.01 -7.60
CA GLU A 94 2.02 -13.88 -7.23
C GLU A 94 1.96 -13.70 -5.71
N GLY A 95 2.24 -14.76 -4.95
CA GLY A 95 2.20 -14.74 -3.49
C GLY A 95 3.23 -13.82 -2.84
N TYR A 96 3.06 -13.65 -1.53
CA TYR A 96 3.92 -12.82 -0.68
C TYR A 96 4.19 -13.43 0.69
N ILE A 97 5.41 -13.20 1.20
CA ILE A 97 5.81 -13.67 2.53
C ILE A 97 5.24 -12.71 3.58
N LEU A 98 4.17 -13.15 4.25
CA LEU A 98 3.53 -12.42 5.34
C LEU A 98 4.36 -12.50 6.64
N ASP A 99 4.93 -13.67 6.91
CA ASP A 99 5.82 -13.92 8.04
C ASP A 99 6.86 -14.99 7.66
N GLY A 100 8.08 -14.85 8.17
CA GLY A 100 9.15 -15.82 7.99
C GLY A 100 10.31 -15.36 7.11
N MET A 101 10.36 -14.10 6.68
CA MET A 101 11.47 -13.56 5.87
C MET A 101 12.86 -13.82 6.49
N GLN A 102 13.00 -13.62 7.80
CA GLN A 102 14.27 -13.88 8.50
C GLN A 102 14.65 -15.36 8.51
N ARG A 103 13.65 -16.25 8.62
CA ARG A 103 13.85 -17.70 8.56
C ARG A 103 14.29 -18.14 7.17
N LEU A 104 13.67 -17.60 6.11
CA LEU A 104 14.07 -17.87 4.73
C LEU A 104 15.47 -17.33 4.41
N ASN A 105 15.83 -16.13 4.88
CA ASN A 105 17.21 -15.63 4.76
C ASN A 105 18.22 -16.55 5.46
N THR A 106 17.90 -16.99 6.68
CA THR A 106 18.78 -17.92 7.41
C THR A 106 18.88 -19.28 6.70
N LEU A 107 17.79 -19.74 6.10
CA LEU A 107 17.78 -20.96 5.29
C LEU A 107 18.68 -20.83 4.07
N GLN A 108 18.65 -19.68 3.38
CA GLN A 108 19.55 -19.37 2.28
C GLN A 108 21.01 -19.29 2.71
N ASP A 109 21.29 -18.74 3.90
CA ASP A 109 22.64 -18.73 4.46
C ASP A 109 23.11 -20.14 4.87
N ALA A 110 22.19 -20.98 5.36
CA ALA A 110 22.45 -22.36 5.74
C ALA A 110 22.71 -23.25 4.52
N SER A 111 22.07 -22.97 3.38
CA SER A 111 22.21 -23.76 2.15
C SER A 111 23.62 -23.74 1.54
N SER A 112 24.48 -22.83 1.99
CA SER A 112 25.88 -22.76 1.57
C SER A 112 26.78 -23.70 2.39
N ASP A 113 26.27 -24.33 3.46
CA ASP A 113 27.04 -25.28 4.26
C ASP A 113 27.03 -26.68 3.62
N PRO A 114 28.17 -27.39 3.57
CA PRO A 114 28.25 -28.75 3.04
C PRO A 114 27.34 -29.77 3.75
N ASN A 115 26.97 -29.53 5.02
CA ASN A 115 26.12 -30.43 5.79
C ASN A 115 24.63 -30.12 5.65
N PHE A 116 24.26 -29.19 4.78
CA PHE A 116 22.88 -28.79 4.58
C PHE A 116 22.05 -29.91 3.95
N ASN A 117 20.92 -30.25 4.60
CA ASN A 117 19.95 -31.19 4.06
C ASN A 117 18.84 -30.45 3.30
N SER A 118 18.92 -30.41 1.97
CA SER A 118 17.91 -29.75 1.12
C SER A 118 16.53 -30.40 1.17
N SER A 119 16.45 -31.68 1.55
CA SER A 119 15.18 -32.41 1.73
C SER A 119 14.56 -32.21 3.12
N GLY A 120 15.13 -31.33 3.95
CA GLY A 120 14.54 -30.94 5.23
C GLY A 120 13.14 -30.35 5.04
N LEU A 121 12.22 -30.69 5.94
CA LEU A 121 10.83 -30.24 5.87
C LEU A 121 10.65 -28.84 6.47
N LEU A 122 9.83 -28.03 5.82
CA LEU A 122 9.42 -26.70 6.22
C LEU A 122 7.90 -26.63 6.33
N SER A 123 7.41 -26.35 7.53
CA SER A 123 6.00 -26.04 7.75
C SER A 123 5.63 -24.75 7.02
N VAL A 124 4.46 -24.72 6.40
CA VAL A 124 3.92 -23.52 5.75
C VAL A 124 2.46 -23.29 6.13
N ASN A 125 2.11 -22.02 6.31
CA ASN A 125 0.74 -21.55 6.35
C ASN A 125 0.49 -20.73 5.09
N VAL A 126 -0.64 -20.93 4.43
CA VAL A 126 -1.05 -20.14 3.28
C VAL A 126 -2.36 -19.45 3.59
N ILE A 127 -2.42 -18.14 3.40
CA ILE A 127 -3.64 -17.34 3.63
C ILE A 127 -4.10 -16.78 2.29
N ILE A 128 -5.33 -17.07 1.91
CA ILE A 128 -5.97 -16.50 0.72
C ILE A 128 -7.08 -15.59 1.23
N ALA A 129 -6.83 -14.29 1.18
CA ALA A 129 -7.76 -13.29 1.69
C ALA A 129 -8.65 -12.71 0.61
N GLU A 130 -9.86 -12.33 1.00
CA GLU A 130 -10.81 -11.67 0.10
C GLU A 130 -10.23 -10.35 -0.44
N ARG A 131 -9.55 -9.61 0.45
CA ARG A 131 -9.02 -8.27 0.20
C ARG A 131 -7.70 -8.06 0.94
N TYR A 132 -6.93 -7.11 0.42
CA TYR A 132 -5.60 -6.80 0.94
C TYR A 132 -5.62 -6.19 2.37
N ASP A 133 -6.62 -5.37 2.69
CA ASP A 133 -6.75 -4.73 4.00
C ASP A 133 -7.00 -5.72 5.14
N LEU A 134 -7.65 -6.85 4.86
CA LEU A 134 -7.87 -7.94 5.84
C LEU A 134 -6.54 -8.61 6.25
N LEU A 135 -5.60 -8.75 5.32
CA LEU A 135 -4.28 -9.31 5.64
C LEU A 135 -3.46 -8.39 6.50
N LEU A 136 -3.53 -7.08 6.24
CA LEU A 136 -2.86 -6.08 7.07
C LEU A 136 -3.45 -6.03 8.46
N TYR A 137 -4.78 -6.10 8.59
CA TYR A 137 -5.41 -6.25 9.89
C TYR A 137 -4.83 -7.44 10.67
N ARG A 138 -4.63 -8.60 10.02
CA ARG A 138 -3.95 -9.75 10.63
C ARG A 138 -2.49 -9.46 10.98
N MET A 139 -1.73 -8.80 10.10
CA MET A 139 -0.35 -8.41 10.41
C MET A 139 -0.24 -7.51 11.64
N ILE A 140 -1.23 -6.66 11.88
CA ILE A 140 -1.26 -5.69 13.00
C ILE A 140 -1.77 -6.34 14.28
N THR A 141 -2.91 -7.03 14.20
CA THR A 141 -3.62 -7.55 15.39
C THR A 141 -3.11 -8.91 15.86
N LEU A 142 -2.60 -9.76 14.96
CA LEU A 142 -2.21 -11.14 15.29
C LEU A 142 -0.70 -11.33 15.50
N ASN A 143 0.13 -10.29 15.28
CA ASN A 143 1.56 -10.27 15.63
C ASN A 143 1.84 -9.60 17.00
N ASN A 144 0.85 -9.62 17.91
CA ASN A 144 0.96 -9.05 19.25
C ASN A 144 2.21 -9.58 19.99
N GLY A 145 3.12 -8.68 20.37
CA GLY A 145 4.37 -8.98 21.08
C GLY A 145 5.63 -9.05 20.21
N GLN A 146 5.51 -9.01 18.88
CA GLN A 146 6.66 -8.79 17.97
C GLN A 146 6.82 -7.29 17.66
N LYS A 147 7.99 -6.87 17.18
CA LYS A 147 8.16 -5.49 16.73
C LYS A 147 7.17 -5.23 15.59
N PRO A 148 6.20 -4.31 15.75
CA PRO A 148 5.15 -4.10 14.77
C PRO A 148 5.75 -3.63 13.45
N MET A 149 5.04 -3.95 12.37
CA MET A 149 5.33 -3.41 11.06
C MET A 149 5.19 -1.88 11.09
N THR A 150 6.13 -1.15 10.49
CA THR A 150 6.06 0.32 10.45
C THR A 150 4.88 0.76 9.59
N ALA A 151 4.23 1.89 9.90
CA ALA A 151 3.14 2.42 9.05
C ALA A 151 3.59 2.58 7.60
N ARG A 152 4.80 3.07 7.38
CA ARG A 152 5.36 3.22 6.02
C ARG A 152 5.28 1.91 5.24
N HIS A 153 5.68 0.81 5.87
CA HIS A 153 5.61 -0.50 5.22
C HIS A 153 4.15 -0.92 5.01
N GLN A 154 3.26 -0.73 5.99
CA GLN A 154 1.80 -0.99 5.83
C GLN A 154 1.18 -0.20 4.67
N ILE A 155 1.58 1.06 4.50
CA ILE A 155 1.13 1.93 3.42
C ILE A 155 1.63 1.42 2.07
N GLU A 156 2.92 1.12 1.93
CA GLU A 156 3.49 0.57 0.70
C GLU A 156 2.76 -0.71 0.29
N MET A 157 2.39 -1.51 1.28
CA MET A 157 1.65 -2.77 1.11
C MET A 157 0.27 -2.52 0.52
N LEU A 158 -0.51 -1.65 1.14
CA LEU A 158 -1.81 -1.26 0.60
C LEU A 158 -1.70 -0.62 -0.78
N THR A 159 -0.68 0.22 -0.98
CA THR A 159 -0.47 0.97 -2.22
C THR A 159 -0.18 0.03 -3.37
N LYS A 160 0.59 -1.05 -3.15
CA LYS A 160 0.80 -2.10 -4.17
C LYS A 160 -0.51 -2.75 -4.59
N GLY A 161 -1.35 -3.17 -3.64
CA GLY A 161 -2.65 -3.78 -3.97
C GLY A 161 -3.57 -2.86 -4.79
N VAL A 162 -3.45 -1.54 -4.60
CA VAL A 162 -4.21 -0.55 -5.39
C VAL A 162 -3.54 -0.22 -6.74
N LEU A 163 -2.21 -0.33 -6.83
CA LEU A 163 -1.44 -0.09 -8.06
C LEU A 163 -1.38 -1.30 -9.00
N ASP A 164 -1.46 -2.53 -8.48
CA ASP A 164 -1.52 -3.79 -9.25
C ASP A 164 -2.91 -4.00 -9.90
N VAL A 165 -3.80 -3.01 -9.84
CA VAL A 165 -5.01 -2.99 -10.66
C VAL A 165 -4.59 -2.60 -12.07
N ASP A 166 -4.30 -3.62 -12.90
CA ASP A 166 -3.72 -3.61 -14.26
C ASP A 166 -4.39 -2.72 -15.34
N ASN A 167 -5.19 -1.70 -14.98
CA ASN A 167 -5.96 -0.89 -15.91
C ASN A 167 -5.87 0.63 -15.69
N LEU A 168 -4.91 1.13 -14.90
CA LEU A 168 -4.72 2.57 -14.74
C LEU A 168 -3.79 3.12 -15.84
N ASP A 169 -4.31 4.06 -16.66
CA ASP A 169 -3.58 4.76 -17.73
C ASP A 169 -2.63 5.85 -17.16
N ILE A 170 -1.82 5.48 -16.16
CA ILE A 170 -0.75 6.31 -15.59
C ILE A 170 0.54 5.51 -15.46
N VAL A 171 1.65 6.15 -15.80
CA VAL A 171 2.98 5.55 -15.62
C VAL A 171 3.43 5.80 -14.18
N VAL A 172 3.64 4.74 -13.40
CA VAL A 172 4.17 4.82 -12.03
C VAL A 172 5.58 4.26 -11.98
N VAL A 173 6.50 4.99 -11.35
CA VAL A 173 7.91 4.61 -11.22
C VAL A 173 8.35 4.58 -9.77
N SER A 174 9.21 3.61 -9.44
CA SER A 174 9.94 3.62 -8.17
C SER A 174 11.11 4.60 -8.22
N GLU A 175 11.67 4.94 -7.06
CA GLU A 175 12.88 5.78 -6.99
C GLU A 175 14.06 5.16 -7.77
N LYS A 176 14.18 3.83 -7.72
CA LYS A 176 15.21 3.09 -8.48
C LYS A 176 15.00 3.17 -9.99
N ASP A 177 13.76 3.13 -10.45
CA ASP A 177 13.46 3.22 -11.89
C ASP A 177 13.80 4.60 -12.46
N THR A 178 13.60 5.67 -11.66
CA THR A 178 13.98 7.05 -12.03
C THR A 178 15.48 7.28 -12.19
N GLU A 179 16.32 6.46 -11.56
CA GLU A 179 17.78 6.51 -11.73
C GLU A 179 18.23 5.88 -13.06
N VAL A 180 17.50 4.86 -13.53
CA VAL A 180 17.82 4.10 -14.75
C VAL A 180 17.16 4.72 -16.00
N SER A 181 15.94 5.22 -15.87
CA SER A 181 15.20 5.88 -16.94
C SER A 181 14.37 7.04 -16.39
N LYS A 182 14.23 8.14 -17.14
CA LYS A 182 13.35 9.26 -16.75
C LYS A 182 12.12 9.29 -17.66
N PRO A 183 11.18 8.34 -17.51
CA PRO A 183 9.96 8.36 -18.32
C PRO A 183 9.22 9.68 -18.06
N GLN A 184 8.97 10.40 -19.14
CA GLN A 184 8.30 11.71 -19.07
C GLN A 184 6.86 11.50 -18.59
N GLY A 185 6.39 12.34 -17.67
CA GLY A 185 5.03 12.28 -17.16
C GLY A 185 4.76 11.18 -16.12
N ALA A 186 5.78 10.48 -15.61
CA ALA A 186 5.58 9.42 -14.62
C ALA A 186 5.33 9.94 -13.19
N PHE A 187 4.43 9.28 -12.47
CA PHE A 187 4.15 9.48 -11.05
C PHE A 187 5.13 8.70 -10.20
N LYS A 188 5.61 9.30 -9.10
CA LYS A 188 6.46 8.59 -8.15
C LYS A 188 5.59 7.70 -7.27
N LYS A 189 6.00 6.44 -7.11
CA LYS A 189 5.34 5.51 -6.21
C LYS A 189 5.23 6.03 -4.77
N GLY A 190 6.26 6.73 -4.28
CA GLY A 190 6.26 7.35 -2.97
C GLY A 190 5.18 8.43 -2.80
N ASP A 191 4.92 9.23 -3.85
CA ASP A 191 3.88 10.27 -3.82
C ASP A 191 2.48 9.65 -3.79
N ILE A 192 2.24 8.57 -4.56
CA ILE A 192 0.98 7.82 -4.54
C ILE A 192 0.76 7.17 -3.16
N ALA A 193 1.80 6.58 -2.57
CA ALA A 193 1.73 6.00 -1.23
C ALA A 193 1.38 7.06 -0.17
N ALA A 194 1.98 8.24 -0.25
CA ALA A 194 1.67 9.35 0.63
C ALA A 194 0.21 9.85 0.45
N ALA A 195 -0.23 9.98 -0.80
CA ALA A 195 -1.60 10.37 -1.13
C ALA A 195 -2.63 9.36 -0.64
N TYR A 196 -2.33 8.06 -0.77
CA TYR A 196 -3.17 7.00 -0.25
C TYR A 196 -3.26 7.01 1.27
N THR A 197 -2.14 7.26 1.96
CA THR A 197 -2.12 7.44 3.41
C THR A 197 -3.01 8.59 3.84
N ALA A 198 -2.88 9.73 3.17
CA ALA A 198 -3.70 10.90 3.44
C ALA A 198 -5.19 10.61 3.21
N PHE A 199 -5.51 9.92 2.10
CA PHE A 199 -6.85 9.45 1.78
C PHE A 199 -7.43 8.56 2.87
N LEU A 200 -6.66 7.61 3.40
CA LEU A 200 -7.12 6.72 4.47
C LEU A 200 -7.36 7.48 5.77
N THR A 201 -6.35 8.21 6.21
CA THR A 201 -6.36 8.99 7.47
C THR A 201 -7.28 10.21 7.46
N ASN A 202 -7.83 10.56 6.29
CA ASN A 202 -8.58 11.79 6.03
C ASN A 202 -7.82 13.03 6.53
N SER A 203 -6.50 13.05 6.33
CA SER A 203 -5.59 14.06 6.88
C SER A 203 -4.43 14.28 5.91
N VAL A 204 -4.17 15.54 5.57
CA VAL A 204 -3.07 15.90 4.66
C VAL A 204 -1.76 16.23 5.37
N ASN A 205 -1.82 16.50 6.68
CA ASN A 205 -0.68 16.88 7.52
C ASN A 205 -0.21 15.73 8.39
N ASN A 206 0.31 14.71 7.72
CA ASN A 206 0.74 13.48 8.35
C ASN A 206 2.25 13.48 8.58
N GLU A 207 2.75 14.45 9.35
CA GLU A 207 4.20 14.60 9.59
C GLU A 207 4.69 13.73 10.75
N ASN A 208 3.78 13.27 11.62
CA ASN A 208 4.10 12.39 12.74
C ASN A 208 3.74 10.95 12.40
N SER A 209 4.76 10.14 12.08
CA SER A 209 4.60 8.72 11.74
C SER A 209 3.85 7.91 12.80
N ARG A 210 3.96 8.26 14.10
CA ARG A 210 3.23 7.57 15.16
C ARG A 210 1.72 7.82 15.13
N ILE A 211 1.31 9.03 14.74
CA ILE A 211 -0.12 9.37 14.61
C ILE A 211 -0.70 8.67 13.37
N ILE A 212 0.10 8.52 12.32
CA ILE A 212 -0.28 7.75 11.14
C ILE A 212 -0.45 6.27 11.52
N GLU A 213 0.51 5.69 12.25
CA GLU A 213 0.44 4.31 12.75
C GLU A 213 -0.85 4.09 13.55
N SER A 214 -1.11 4.91 14.57
CA SER A 214 -2.30 4.75 15.40
C SER A 214 -3.60 4.91 14.60
N LYS A 215 -3.69 5.90 13.70
CA LYS A 215 -4.88 6.11 12.87
C LYS A 215 -5.07 4.99 11.84
N LEU A 216 -4.00 4.50 11.22
CA LEU A 216 -4.09 3.38 10.27
C LEU A 216 -4.57 2.12 10.97
N ASP A 217 -4.05 1.83 12.16
CA ASP A 217 -4.51 0.71 12.98
C ASP A 217 -6.01 0.88 13.31
N GLU A 218 -6.42 2.06 13.79
CA GLU A 218 -7.84 2.38 14.05
C GLU A 218 -8.72 2.23 12.81
N ILE A 219 -8.28 2.71 11.64
CA ILE A 219 -9.04 2.63 10.38
C ILE A 219 -9.15 1.19 9.90
N LEU A 220 -8.07 0.42 9.98
CA LEU A 220 -8.08 -0.98 9.57
C LEU A 220 -8.98 -1.79 10.50
N VAL A 221 -8.86 -1.60 11.82
CA VAL A 221 -9.78 -2.21 12.80
C VAL A 221 -11.22 -1.79 12.51
N GLY A 222 -11.46 -0.50 12.30
CA GLY A 222 -12.78 0.04 11.95
C GLY A 222 -13.34 -0.57 10.67
N LYS A 223 -12.56 -0.68 9.59
CA LYS A 223 -13.01 -1.29 8.33
C LYS A 223 -13.32 -2.78 8.45
N VAL A 224 -12.58 -3.51 9.27
CA VAL A 224 -12.83 -4.93 9.50
C VAL A 224 -14.06 -5.13 10.41
N MET A 225 -14.24 -4.27 11.42
CA MET A 225 -15.35 -4.35 12.37
C MET A 225 -16.66 -3.77 11.83
N ASP A 226 -16.62 -2.63 11.14
CA ASP A 226 -17.79 -1.93 10.57
C ASP A 226 -18.06 -2.32 9.13
N SER A 227 -17.90 -3.60 8.81
CA SER A 227 -18.01 -4.12 7.43
C SER A 227 -19.40 -4.00 6.78
N ASP A 228 -20.37 -3.37 7.46
CA ASP A 228 -21.69 -2.98 6.94
C ASP A 228 -21.92 -1.45 6.89
N LEU A 229 -21.03 -0.61 7.42
CA LEU A 229 -21.28 0.83 7.60
C LEU A 229 -20.02 1.68 7.42
N THR A 230 -19.57 1.89 6.17
CA THR A 230 -18.90 3.16 5.81
C THR A 230 -19.42 3.66 4.47
N ASN A 231 -20.49 4.46 4.53
CA ASN A 231 -21.08 5.25 3.46
C ASN A 231 -20.12 6.34 2.94
N LEU A 232 -18.97 5.94 2.40
CA LEU A 232 -18.22 6.73 1.43
C LEU A 232 -17.96 5.80 0.25
N ASP A 233 -18.86 5.83 -0.74
CA ASP A 233 -18.86 5.03 -1.97
C ASP A 233 -17.61 5.22 -2.87
N VAL A 234 -16.57 5.90 -2.39
CA VAL A 234 -15.39 6.29 -3.16
C VAL A 234 -14.17 5.56 -2.60
N SER A 235 -13.66 4.60 -3.37
CA SER A 235 -12.40 3.92 -3.13
C SER A 235 -11.21 4.77 -3.59
N PHE A 236 -9.99 4.41 -3.18
CA PHE A 236 -8.80 5.09 -3.72
C PHE A 236 -8.55 4.75 -5.19
N SER A 237 -8.98 3.57 -5.66
CA SER A 237 -8.96 3.21 -7.08
C SER A 237 -9.79 4.20 -7.90
N ASP A 238 -10.97 4.58 -7.42
CA ASP A 238 -11.81 5.61 -8.07
C ASP A 238 -11.08 6.97 -8.15
N ILE A 239 -10.30 7.33 -7.12
CA ILE A 239 -9.47 8.54 -7.14
C ILE A 239 -8.35 8.42 -8.19
N LEU A 240 -7.70 7.27 -8.28
CA LEU A 240 -6.65 7.05 -9.30
C LEU A 240 -7.21 7.04 -10.72
N GLU A 241 -8.45 6.60 -10.93
CA GLU A 241 -9.14 6.70 -12.22
C GLU A 241 -9.39 8.16 -12.62
N LEU A 242 -9.76 9.03 -11.67
CA LEU A 242 -9.84 10.47 -11.92
C LEU A 242 -8.46 11.06 -12.26
N VAL A 243 -7.43 10.69 -11.50
CA VAL A 243 -6.04 11.12 -11.76
C VAL A 243 -5.62 10.70 -13.16
N ALA A 244 -5.89 9.46 -13.58
CA ALA A 244 -5.58 8.97 -14.92
C ALA A 244 -6.34 9.75 -16.00
N THR A 245 -7.63 10.00 -15.79
CA THR A 245 -8.49 10.74 -16.72
C THR A 245 -7.99 12.17 -16.94
N PHE A 246 -7.68 12.89 -15.87
CA PHE A 246 -7.18 14.26 -15.95
C PHE A 246 -5.73 14.34 -16.43
N SER A 247 -4.92 13.31 -16.18
CA SER A 247 -3.53 13.23 -16.66
C SER A 247 -3.38 13.12 -18.18
N LYS A 248 -4.49 12.95 -18.92
CA LYS A 248 -4.53 13.07 -20.39
C LYS A 248 -4.26 14.49 -20.88
N ASP A 249 -4.36 15.50 -20.01
CA ASP A 249 -3.84 16.84 -20.24
C ASP A 249 -2.48 17.00 -19.55
N ASN A 250 -1.51 17.62 -20.25
CA ASN A 250 -0.14 17.73 -19.76
C ASN A 250 -0.02 18.66 -18.54
N ALA A 251 -0.74 19.78 -18.52
CA ALA A 251 -0.69 20.74 -17.42
C ALA A 251 -1.31 20.14 -16.15
N SER A 252 -2.49 19.53 -16.30
CA SER A 252 -3.18 18.78 -15.24
C SER A 252 -2.33 17.64 -14.70
N ARG A 253 -1.67 16.87 -15.58
CA ARG A 253 -0.75 15.81 -15.19
C ARG A 253 0.40 16.35 -14.35
N ASP A 254 1.05 17.41 -14.81
CA ASP A 254 2.20 17.97 -14.10
C ASP A 254 1.80 18.58 -12.76
N TRP A 255 0.61 19.17 -12.66
CA TRP A 255 0.03 19.63 -11.40
C TRP A 255 -0.24 18.47 -10.43
N LEU A 256 -0.85 17.38 -10.90
CA LEU A 256 -1.15 16.17 -10.11
C LEU A 256 0.10 15.38 -9.72
N ARG A 257 1.19 15.49 -10.47
CA ARG A 257 2.48 14.83 -10.15
C ARG A 257 3.23 15.51 -9.01
N LEU A 258 2.84 16.73 -8.62
CA LEU A 258 3.39 17.37 -7.43
C LEU A 258 2.81 16.69 -6.18
N GLY A 259 3.65 16.02 -5.39
CA GLY A 259 3.20 15.21 -4.24
C GLY A 259 2.27 15.95 -3.27
N ASN A 260 2.52 17.24 -3.00
CA ASN A 260 1.64 18.06 -2.16
C ASN A 260 0.24 18.25 -2.78
N ASN A 261 0.17 18.46 -4.08
CA ASN A 261 -1.09 18.58 -4.79
C ASN A 261 -1.83 17.24 -4.82
N LEU A 262 -1.13 16.14 -5.11
CA LEU A 262 -1.71 14.80 -5.15
C LEU A 262 -2.30 14.41 -3.79
N ILE A 263 -1.59 14.70 -2.70
CA ILE A 263 -2.06 14.47 -1.33
C ILE A 263 -3.33 15.27 -1.05
N GLY A 264 -3.32 16.58 -1.33
CA GLY A 264 -4.48 17.44 -1.12
C GLY A 264 -5.68 17.01 -1.95
N PHE A 265 -5.45 16.80 -3.24
CA PHE A 265 -6.46 16.34 -4.20
C PHE A 265 -7.07 15.02 -3.77
N SER A 266 -6.26 14.02 -3.37
CA SER A 266 -6.76 12.70 -3.01
C SER A 266 -7.71 12.73 -1.81
N VAL A 267 -7.46 13.61 -0.84
CA VAL A 267 -8.37 13.79 0.32
C VAL A 267 -9.59 14.60 -0.08
N GLY A 268 -9.40 15.71 -0.81
CA GLY A 268 -10.50 16.59 -1.21
C GLY A 268 -11.49 15.92 -2.17
N ALA A 269 -10.97 15.14 -3.11
CA ALA A 269 -11.74 14.40 -4.10
C ALA A 269 -12.69 13.39 -3.47
N LYS A 270 -12.46 12.90 -2.23
CA LYS A 270 -13.44 12.05 -1.53
C LYS A 270 -14.79 12.73 -1.38
N ARG A 271 -14.80 14.03 -1.11
CA ARG A 271 -16.01 14.84 -0.92
C ARG A 271 -16.50 15.44 -2.23
N GLY A 272 -15.58 15.87 -3.10
CA GLY A 272 -15.88 16.40 -4.42
C GLY A 272 -16.14 15.35 -5.51
N PHE A 273 -16.17 14.06 -5.19
CA PHE A 273 -16.10 12.97 -6.17
C PHE A 273 -17.21 13.03 -7.22
N SER A 274 -18.46 13.21 -6.77
CA SER A 274 -19.63 13.27 -7.65
C SER A 274 -19.53 14.37 -8.69
N PHE A 275 -18.95 15.52 -8.31
CA PHE A 275 -18.71 16.64 -9.20
C PHE A 275 -17.52 16.38 -10.12
N LEU A 276 -16.39 15.92 -9.57
CA LEU A 276 -15.17 15.61 -10.32
C LEU A 276 -15.41 14.57 -11.42
N LYS A 277 -16.31 13.61 -11.20
CA LYS A 277 -16.66 12.60 -12.21
C LYS A 277 -17.39 13.18 -13.43
N LEU A 278 -17.99 14.37 -13.30
CA LEU A 278 -18.79 15.00 -14.35
C LEU A 278 -18.02 16.06 -15.16
N ILE A 279 -16.89 16.55 -14.66
CA ILE A 279 -16.12 17.59 -15.34
C ILE A 279 -15.19 17.00 -16.41
N SER A 280 -14.95 17.77 -17.47
CA SER A 280 -13.97 17.40 -18.50
C SER A 280 -12.54 17.66 -18.02
N LYS A 281 -11.57 17.03 -18.69
CA LYS A 281 -10.14 17.31 -18.48
C LYS A 281 -9.77 18.78 -18.71
N ASP A 282 -10.45 19.46 -19.64
CA ASP A 282 -10.18 20.86 -19.95
C ASP A 282 -10.72 21.77 -18.85
N HIS A 283 -11.87 21.43 -18.26
CA HIS A 283 -12.38 22.12 -17.09
C HIS A 283 -11.47 21.88 -15.87
N PHE A 284 -11.03 20.64 -15.63
CA PHE A 284 -10.07 20.34 -14.57
C PHE A 284 -8.77 21.15 -14.73
N ARG A 285 -8.25 21.26 -15.95
CA ARG A 285 -7.09 22.11 -16.24
C ARG A 285 -7.32 23.55 -15.79
N ALA A 286 -8.44 24.17 -16.19
CA ALA A 286 -8.77 25.54 -15.80
C ALA A 286 -8.82 25.69 -14.26
N LEU A 287 -9.44 24.74 -13.56
CA LEU A 287 -9.47 24.73 -12.09
C LEU A 287 -8.07 24.70 -11.48
N THR A 288 -7.15 23.90 -12.03
CA THR A 288 -5.76 23.86 -11.54
C THR A 288 -4.94 25.11 -11.86
N GLU A 289 -5.22 25.76 -12.99
CA GLU A 289 -4.60 27.05 -13.36
C GLU A 289 -5.06 28.15 -12.41
N THR A 290 -6.38 28.28 -12.17
CA THR A 290 -6.95 29.23 -11.20
C THR A 290 -6.43 28.97 -9.78
N PHE A 291 -6.32 27.70 -9.38
CA PHE A 291 -5.74 27.32 -8.09
C PHE A 291 -4.29 27.82 -7.95
N ASP A 292 -3.44 27.58 -8.96
CA ASP A 292 -2.03 27.95 -8.89
C ASP A 292 -1.82 29.48 -8.98
N GLU A 293 -2.67 30.20 -9.73
CA GLU A 293 -2.70 31.67 -9.71
C GLU A 293 -3.01 32.21 -8.31
N ALA A 294 -4.11 31.74 -7.70
CA ALA A 294 -4.50 32.16 -6.36
C ALA A 294 -3.48 31.76 -5.29
N PHE A 295 -2.90 30.57 -5.40
CA PHE A 295 -1.86 30.11 -4.47
C PHE A 295 -0.58 30.93 -4.59
N SER A 296 -0.19 31.33 -5.81
CA SER A 296 1.01 32.14 -6.06
C SER A 296 0.87 33.58 -5.57
N ALA A 297 -0.36 34.10 -5.48
CA ALA A 297 -0.67 35.41 -4.92
C ALA A 297 -0.50 35.46 -3.38
N LEU A 298 -0.52 34.32 -2.69
CA LEU A 298 -0.20 34.25 -1.27
C LEU A 298 1.28 34.61 -1.04
N ASN A 299 1.59 35.34 0.03
CA ASN A 299 2.98 35.66 0.37
C ASN A 299 3.70 34.41 0.94
N VAL A 300 4.12 33.52 0.05
CA VAL A 300 4.71 32.21 0.35
C VAL A 300 6.05 32.26 1.10
N SER A 301 6.72 33.42 1.15
CA SER A 301 8.04 33.59 1.75
C SER A 301 8.08 33.46 3.29
N LYS A 302 6.93 33.51 3.96
CA LYS A 302 6.81 33.43 5.43
C LYS A 302 6.08 32.18 5.93
N ILE A 303 5.72 31.26 5.06
CA ILE A 303 4.84 30.13 5.38
C ILE A 303 5.45 28.78 4.99
N ASN A 304 4.97 27.71 5.63
CA ASN A 304 5.28 26.34 5.21
C ASN A 304 4.51 26.02 3.91
N VAL A 305 5.10 26.37 2.77
CA VAL A 305 4.51 26.26 1.42
C VAL A 305 3.93 24.87 1.16
N GLY A 306 4.64 23.81 1.56
CA GLY A 306 4.19 22.43 1.34
C GLY A 306 2.97 22.06 2.18
N LYS A 307 2.90 22.50 3.44
CA LYS A 307 1.73 22.32 4.30
C LYS A 307 0.50 23.01 3.70
N PHE A 308 0.58 24.31 3.45
CA PHE A 308 -0.57 25.07 2.95
C PHE A 308 -1.02 24.62 1.56
N ARG A 309 -0.09 24.25 0.68
CA ARG A 309 -0.48 23.73 -0.65
C ARG A 309 -1.33 22.47 -0.54
N ARG A 310 -1.00 21.55 0.38
CA ARG A 310 -1.79 20.35 0.66
C ARG A 310 -3.18 20.69 1.22
N GLU A 311 -3.23 21.58 2.21
CA GLU A 311 -4.48 21.98 2.88
C GLU A 311 -5.43 22.72 1.95
N LEU A 312 -4.91 23.68 1.19
CA LEU A 312 -5.70 24.48 0.26
C LEU A 312 -6.17 23.64 -0.93
N SER A 313 -5.33 22.74 -1.45
CA SER A 313 -5.74 21.76 -2.46
C SER A 313 -6.88 20.88 -1.93
N MET A 314 -6.74 20.30 -0.74
CA MET A 314 -7.81 19.55 -0.09
C MET A 314 -9.09 20.38 0.07
N HIS A 315 -8.98 21.62 0.54
CA HIS A 315 -10.13 22.51 0.76
C HIS A 315 -10.83 22.85 -0.55
N PHE A 316 -10.09 23.23 -1.58
CA PHE A 316 -10.61 23.57 -2.89
C PHE A 316 -11.36 22.39 -3.51
N PHE A 317 -10.73 21.22 -3.60
CA PHE A 317 -11.34 20.03 -4.19
C PHE A 317 -12.45 19.41 -3.33
N SER A 318 -12.49 19.67 -2.02
CA SER A 318 -13.60 19.27 -1.15
C SER A 318 -14.88 20.08 -1.37
N ASN A 319 -14.78 21.29 -1.92
CA ASN A 319 -15.86 22.27 -2.01
C ASN A 319 -16.00 22.80 -3.45
N LEU A 320 -15.76 21.94 -4.45
CA LEU A 320 -15.83 22.33 -5.86
C LEU A 320 -17.21 22.82 -6.27
N ASP A 321 -18.28 22.33 -5.63
CA ASP A 321 -19.63 22.84 -5.80
C ASP A 321 -19.72 24.37 -5.62
N ARG A 322 -18.86 24.93 -4.75
CA ARG A 322 -18.80 26.37 -4.46
C ARG A 322 -17.75 27.13 -5.25
N TYR A 323 -16.63 26.47 -5.59
CA TYR A 323 -15.46 27.14 -6.15
C TYR A 323 -15.22 26.88 -7.64
N GLN A 324 -16.04 26.05 -8.30
CA GLN A 324 -15.87 25.72 -9.72
C GLN A 324 -15.87 26.95 -10.64
N ASP A 325 -16.64 27.99 -10.29
CA ASP A 325 -16.80 29.21 -11.08
C ASP A 325 -16.04 30.41 -10.48
N ALA A 326 -15.31 30.19 -9.38
CA ALA A 326 -14.58 31.26 -8.71
C ALA A 326 -13.36 31.68 -9.54
N ASP A 327 -13.12 32.98 -9.64
CA ASP A 327 -11.90 33.50 -10.25
C ASP A 327 -10.70 33.46 -9.27
N SER A 328 -9.51 33.82 -9.77
CA SER A 328 -8.30 33.77 -8.96
C SER A 328 -8.28 34.80 -7.82
N ASP A 329 -8.97 35.93 -7.94
CA ASP A 329 -9.04 36.94 -6.88
C ASP A 329 -9.95 36.47 -5.73
N GLU A 330 -11.13 35.93 -6.06
CA GLU A 330 -12.05 35.32 -5.09
C GLU A 330 -11.37 34.16 -4.35
N LEU A 331 -10.67 33.29 -5.09
CA LEU A 331 -9.99 32.14 -4.50
C LEU A 331 -8.79 32.57 -3.64
N THR A 332 -8.09 33.64 -4.02
CA THR A 332 -6.99 34.22 -3.22
C THR A 332 -7.49 34.70 -1.86
N GLN A 333 -8.65 35.36 -1.80
CA GLN A 333 -9.23 35.79 -0.54
C GLN A 333 -9.55 34.59 0.36
N VAL A 334 -10.20 33.56 -0.18
CA VAL A 334 -10.53 32.32 0.55
C VAL A 334 -9.26 31.65 1.08
N PHE A 335 -8.21 31.57 0.26
CA PHE A 335 -6.95 30.97 0.66
C PHE A 335 -6.26 31.79 1.76
N PHE A 336 -6.24 33.12 1.63
CA PHE A 336 -5.68 34.01 2.63
C PHE A 336 -6.35 33.81 4.00
N GLU A 337 -7.68 33.81 4.04
CA GLU A 337 -8.44 33.56 5.27
C GLU A 337 -8.11 32.20 5.89
N LYS A 338 -8.01 31.14 5.07
CA LYS A 338 -7.63 29.81 5.56
C LYS A 338 -6.22 29.75 6.12
N THR A 339 -5.29 30.51 5.58
CA THR A 339 -3.90 30.54 6.07
C THR A 339 -3.68 31.38 7.34
N MET A 340 -4.66 32.20 7.74
CA MET A 340 -4.58 33.06 8.94
C MET A 340 -5.18 32.44 10.22
N VAL A 341 -5.91 31.33 10.08
CA VAL A 341 -6.63 30.66 11.18
C VAL A 341 -5.77 29.59 11.88
N ASP A 342 -4.57 29.32 11.36
CA ASP A 342 -3.53 28.47 11.96
C ASP A 342 -2.41 29.33 12.56
#